data_AF-A0A1E5R8B8-F1
#
_entry.id   AF-A0A1E5R8B8-F1
#
_cell.length_a   1.000
_cell.length_b   1.000
_cell.length_c   1.000
_cell.angle_alpha   90.00
_cell.angle_beta   90.00
_cell.angle_gamma   90.00
#
_symmetry.space_group_name_H-M   'P 1'
#
loop_
_entity.id
_entity.type
_entity.pdbx_description
1 polymer ?
#
loop_
_entity_poly.entity_id
_entity_poly.type
_entity_poly.pdbx_seq_one_letter_code
_entity_poly.pdbx_strand_id
1 'polypeptide(L)'
;MSYITKSVLLFAIVASIAYAYTKEEIEMFQFQTELNKKYGSDMNIYKFLKLDKIDSNYKNINNKQIIKQVRKLSAKYHPDKNKKYIKLYQRINIAKDILLNHESRKNYDYYLNSSRGFPKYDFMKGGFYHSLAGRLQLNGILLLLFVLTVVCPFFHVLYLKSTIIGKRMKMNQFIDAIIEQHDDTKGLGVKYLKFDTSEKQDESQIDELCIKFGKVYSVEKDGKEVLMDPSVLIPDMKVSDVFPLNLFFGKKK
;
A
#
# COMPACT_ATOMS: atom_id res chain seq x y z
N MET A 1 0.69 -22.27 1.04
CA MET A 1 -0.58 -21.58 0.72
C MET A 1 -1.01 -21.97 -0.69
N SER A 2 -2.13 -22.70 -0.82
CA SER A 2 -2.60 -23.29 -2.08
C SER A 2 -2.87 -22.21 -3.14
N TYR A 3 -2.63 -22.51 -4.42
CA TYR A 3 -2.92 -21.61 -5.55
C TYR A 3 -4.36 -21.06 -5.50
N ILE A 4 -5.30 -21.85 -4.99
CA ILE A 4 -6.71 -21.48 -4.81
C ILE A 4 -6.86 -20.30 -3.85
N THR A 5 -6.14 -20.29 -2.73
CA THR A 5 -6.18 -19.17 -1.75
C THR A 5 -5.62 -17.87 -2.33
N LYS A 6 -4.68 -17.95 -3.26
CA LYS A 6 -4.09 -16.77 -3.93
C LYS A 6 -5.06 -16.19 -4.97
N SER A 7 -5.72 -17.04 -5.75
CA SER A 7 -6.72 -16.61 -6.73
C SER A 7 -7.96 -15.99 -6.09
N VAL A 8 -8.43 -16.53 -4.96
CA VAL A 8 -9.57 -15.98 -4.21
C VAL A 8 -9.22 -14.60 -3.63
N LEU A 9 -8.02 -14.42 -3.09
CA LEU A 9 -7.56 -13.12 -2.59
C LEU A 9 -7.46 -12.09 -3.72
N LEU A 10 -6.89 -12.48 -4.86
CA LEU A 10 -6.79 -11.59 -6.03
C LEU A 10 -8.17 -11.19 -6.55
N PHE A 11 -9.10 -12.14 -6.63
CA PHE A 11 -10.47 -11.86 -7.05
C PHE A 11 -11.20 -10.93 -6.07
N ALA A 12 -11.02 -11.12 -4.76
CA ALA A 12 -11.58 -10.22 -3.75
C ALA A 12 -11.02 -8.78 -3.85
N ILE A 13 -9.72 -8.63 -4.15
CA ILE A 13 -9.09 -7.33 -4.36
C ILE A 13 -9.67 -6.66 -5.62
N VAL A 14 -9.77 -7.39 -6.74
CA VAL A 14 -10.35 -6.86 -7.99
C VAL A 14 -11.83 -6.51 -7.81
N ALA A 15 -12.60 -7.31 -7.07
CA ALA A 15 -14.00 -7.05 -6.78
C ALA A 15 -14.21 -5.76 -5.96
N SER A 16 -13.30 -5.44 -5.03
CA SER A 16 -13.36 -4.19 -4.25
C SER A 16 -13.10 -2.92 -5.07
N ILE A 17 -12.43 -3.04 -6.23
CA ILE A 17 -12.18 -1.92 -7.16
C ILE A 17 -13.42 -1.62 -8.00
N ALA A 18 -14.35 -2.56 -8.14
CA ALA A 18 -15.57 -2.43 -8.93
C ALA A 18 -16.70 -1.66 -8.19
N TYR A 19 -16.37 -0.68 -7.35
CA TYR A 19 -17.37 0.17 -6.72
C TYR A 19 -17.97 1.11 -7.77
N ALA A 20 -19.16 0.75 -8.29
CA ALA A 20 -19.93 1.59 -9.19
C ALA A 20 -20.81 2.58 -8.39
N TYR A 21 -21.02 3.78 -8.94
CA TYR A 21 -21.96 4.75 -8.36
C TYR A 21 -23.37 4.22 -8.38
N THR A 22 -24.15 4.54 -7.34
CA THR A 22 -25.58 4.23 -7.34
C THR A 22 -26.32 5.14 -8.33
N LYS A 23 -27.55 4.74 -8.69
CA LYS A 23 -28.39 5.52 -9.59
C LYS A 23 -28.69 6.91 -9.02
N GLU A 24 -29.00 6.98 -7.73
CA GLU A 24 -29.30 8.23 -7.02
C GLU A 24 -28.09 9.16 -7.00
N GLU A 25 -26.89 8.61 -6.87
CA GLU A 25 -25.64 9.38 -6.95
C GLU A 25 -25.43 9.98 -8.34
N ILE A 26 -25.65 9.18 -9.39
CA ILE A 26 -25.55 9.63 -10.78
C ILE A 26 -26.52 10.79 -11.05
N GLU A 27 -27.79 10.65 -10.64
CA GLU A 27 -28.81 11.70 -10.80
C GLU A 27 -28.42 12.98 -10.06
N MET A 28 -27.90 12.84 -8.84
CA MET A 28 -27.37 13.96 -8.05
C MET A 28 -26.18 14.66 -8.76
N PHE A 29 -25.24 13.90 -9.31
CA PHE A 29 -24.09 14.47 -10.02
C PHE A 29 -24.50 15.18 -11.31
N GLN A 30 -25.44 14.60 -12.06
CA GLN A 30 -26.02 15.23 -13.25
C GLN A 30 -26.66 16.56 -12.86
N PHE A 31 -27.49 16.56 -11.82
CA PHE A 31 -28.17 17.76 -11.35
C PHE A 31 -27.19 18.85 -10.90
N GLN A 32 -26.18 18.51 -10.11
CA GLN A 32 -25.14 19.44 -9.68
C GLN A 32 -24.35 20.01 -10.88
N THR A 33 -24.04 19.17 -11.87
CA THR A 33 -23.36 19.60 -13.09
C THR A 33 -24.23 20.57 -13.90
N GLU A 34 -25.54 20.32 -14.00
CA GLU A 34 -26.48 21.23 -14.65
C GLU A 34 -26.61 22.58 -13.95
N LEU A 35 -26.58 22.58 -12.61
CA LEU A 35 -26.57 23.81 -11.83
C LEU A 35 -25.30 24.61 -12.10
N ASN A 36 -24.15 23.95 -12.04
CA ASN A 36 -22.85 24.59 -12.31
C ASN A 36 -22.80 25.19 -13.71
N LYS A 37 -23.30 24.47 -14.72
CA LYS A 37 -23.34 24.94 -16.12
C LYS A 37 -24.22 26.18 -16.30
N LYS A 38 -25.32 26.30 -15.56
CA LYS A 38 -26.29 27.40 -15.74
C LYS A 38 -26.01 28.62 -14.86
N TYR A 39 -25.55 28.41 -13.64
CA TYR A 39 -25.44 29.46 -12.62
C TYR A 39 -24.00 29.76 -12.20
N GLY A 40 -23.01 28.98 -12.68
CA GLY A 40 -21.60 29.14 -12.34
C GLY A 40 -21.09 28.05 -11.40
N SER A 41 -19.76 27.88 -11.33
CA SER A 41 -19.08 26.80 -10.60
C SER A 41 -19.26 26.85 -9.07
N ASP A 42 -19.57 28.01 -8.51
CA ASP A 42 -19.78 28.21 -7.06
C ASP A 42 -21.22 27.87 -6.60
N MET A 43 -22.10 27.48 -7.53
CA MET A 43 -23.49 27.19 -7.24
C MET A 43 -23.67 25.78 -6.66
N ASN A 44 -24.23 25.66 -5.45
CA ASN A 44 -24.61 24.38 -4.85
C ASN A 44 -26.13 24.31 -4.62
N ILE A 45 -26.67 23.14 -4.26
CA ILE A 45 -28.12 22.92 -4.06
C ILE A 45 -28.65 23.81 -2.92
N TYR A 46 -27.86 23.99 -1.85
CA TYR A 46 -28.23 24.83 -0.72
C TYR A 46 -28.40 26.31 -1.11
N LYS A 47 -27.41 26.88 -1.81
CA LYS A 47 -27.46 28.25 -2.35
C LYS A 47 -28.54 28.38 -3.42
N PHE A 48 -28.78 27.34 -4.24
CA PHE A 48 -29.88 27.33 -5.23
C PHE A 48 -31.26 27.49 -4.57
N LEU A 49 -31.47 26.81 -3.43
CA LEU A 49 -32.69 26.95 -2.62
C LEU A 49 -32.69 28.17 -1.69
N LYS A 50 -31.65 29.01 -1.74
CA LYS A 50 -31.47 30.21 -0.90
C LYS A 50 -31.46 29.89 0.60
N LEU A 51 -30.89 28.73 0.95
CA LEU A 51 -30.71 28.30 2.34
C LEU A 51 -29.46 28.92 2.99
N ASP A 52 -28.55 29.46 2.19
CA ASP A 52 -27.41 30.29 2.59
C ASP A 52 -27.80 31.48 3.47
N LYS A 53 -29.01 32.02 3.29
CA LYS A 53 -29.58 33.09 4.12
C LYS A 53 -29.95 32.65 5.54
N ILE A 54 -30.07 31.34 5.78
CA ILE A 54 -30.42 30.78 7.09
C ILE A 54 -29.15 30.38 7.83
N ASP A 55 -28.26 29.65 7.16
CA ASP A 55 -26.96 29.23 7.69
C ASP A 55 -25.94 29.26 6.55
N SER A 56 -24.88 30.06 6.71
CA SER A 56 -23.80 30.18 5.75
C SER A 56 -22.96 28.91 5.62
N ASN A 57 -22.92 28.08 6.67
CA ASN A 57 -22.12 26.86 6.74
C ASN A 57 -22.94 25.58 6.48
N TYR A 58 -24.25 25.70 6.22
CA TYR A 58 -25.19 24.60 5.91
C TYR A 58 -25.38 23.50 6.97
N LYS A 59 -24.60 23.52 8.06
CA LYS A 59 -24.55 22.45 9.07
C LYS A 59 -25.82 22.36 9.92
N ASN A 60 -26.47 23.49 10.21
CA ASN A 60 -27.63 23.53 11.11
C ASN A 60 -28.97 23.51 10.38
N ILE A 61 -28.98 23.23 9.08
CA ILE A 61 -30.21 23.25 8.28
C ILE A 61 -31.06 22.01 8.58
N ASN A 62 -32.24 22.24 9.15
CA ASN A 62 -33.22 21.19 9.44
C ASN A 62 -34.18 20.98 8.24
N ASN A 63 -34.68 19.76 8.07
CA ASN A 63 -35.68 19.38 7.06
C ASN A 63 -36.92 20.31 7.07
N LYS A 64 -37.36 20.77 8.24
CA LYS A 64 -38.47 21.74 8.35
C LYS A 64 -38.17 23.06 7.63
N GLN A 65 -36.93 23.56 7.73
CA GLN A 65 -36.51 24.80 7.07
C GLN A 65 -36.41 24.60 5.55
N ILE A 66 -35.90 23.43 5.12
CA ILE A 66 -35.83 23.05 3.70
C ILE A 66 -37.24 23.03 3.10
N ILE A 67 -38.18 22.32 3.73
CA ILE A 67 -39.58 22.25 3.28
C ILE A 67 -40.19 23.65 3.20
N LYS A 68 -39.98 24.49 4.22
CA LYS A 68 -40.50 25.86 4.24
C LYS A 68 -40.00 26.69 3.06
N GLN A 69 -38.69 26.65 2.77
CA GLN A 69 -38.14 27.40 1.63
C GLN A 69 -38.54 26.83 0.29
N VAL A 70 -38.55 25.51 0.15
CA VAL A 70 -39.02 24.85 -1.07
C VAL A 70 -40.47 25.22 -1.35
N ARG A 71 -41.36 25.21 -0.35
CA ARG A 71 -42.76 25.65 -0.50
C ARG A 71 -42.85 27.10 -0.99
N LYS A 72 -42.05 28.00 -0.41
CA LYS A 72 -42.00 29.41 -0.81
C LYS A 72 -41.55 29.58 -2.27
N LEU A 73 -40.51 28.87 -2.69
CA LEU A 73 -40.01 28.93 -4.07
C LEU A 73 -40.96 28.25 -5.05
N SER A 74 -41.51 27.10 -4.68
CA SER A 74 -42.46 26.33 -5.48
C SER A 74 -43.73 27.12 -5.75
N ALA A 75 -44.28 27.80 -4.74
CA ALA A 75 -45.46 28.65 -4.89
C ALA A 75 -45.20 29.85 -5.81
N LYS A 76 -43.98 30.41 -5.78
CA LYS A 76 -43.57 31.54 -6.63
C LYS A 76 -43.40 31.12 -8.10
N TYR A 77 -42.82 29.95 -8.35
CA TYR A 77 -42.47 29.48 -9.69
C TYR A 77 -43.39 28.36 -10.21
N HIS A 78 -44.57 28.17 -9.60
CA HIS A 78 -45.49 27.11 -9.99
C HIS A 78 -45.87 27.23 -11.48
N PRO A 79 -45.88 26.12 -12.25
CA PRO A 79 -46.12 26.15 -13.70
C PRO A 79 -47.49 26.70 -14.07
N ASP A 80 -48.49 26.49 -13.21
CA ASP A 80 -49.85 27.03 -13.37
C ASP A 80 -49.86 28.57 -13.42
N LYS A 81 -49.11 29.21 -12.52
CA LYS A 81 -49.01 30.68 -12.45
C LYS A 81 -48.03 31.23 -13.47
N ASN A 82 -46.92 30.52 -13.71
CA ASN A 82 -45.81 31.00 -14.52
C ASN A 82 -45.25 29.91 -15.45
N LYS A 83 -45.89 29.72 -16.61
CA LYS A 83 -45.49 28.72 -17.61
C LYS A 83 -44.03 28.88 -18.09
N LYS A 84 -43.47 30.09 -18.06
CA LYS A 84 -42.06 30.34 -18.44
C LYS A 84 -41.05 29.63 -17.53
N TYR A 85 -41.41 29.35 -16.27
CA TYR A 85 -40.48 28.83 -15.25
C TYR A 85 -40.65 27.33 -14.97
N ILE A 86 -41.29 26.56 -15.87
CA ILE A 86 -41.47 25.10 -15.72
C ILE A 86 -40.16 24.39 -15.40
N LYS A 87 -39.09 24.66 -16.16
CA LYS A 87 -37.77 24.04 -15.94
C LYS A 87 -37.16 24.40 -14.58
N LEU A 88 -37.41 25.61 -14.08
CA LEU A 88 -36.92 26.03 -12.76
C LEU A 88 -37.68 25.31 -11.65
N TYR A 89 -39.00 25.18 -11.80
CA TYR A 89 -39.84 24.43 -10.88
C TYR A 89 -39.43 22.95 -10.79
N GLN A 90 -39.17 22.31 -11.94
CA GLN A 90 -38.65 20.93 -11.97
C GLN A 90 -37.35 20.79 -11.19
N ARG A 91 -36.40 21.72 -11.36
CA ARG A 91 -35.13 21.72 -10.61
C ARG A 91 -35.31 21.91 -9.11
N ILE A 92 -36.29 22.73 -8.69
CA ILE A 92 -36.63 22.89 -7.27
C ILE A 92 -37.13 21.57 -6.68
N ASN A 93 -37.91 20.79 -7.43
CA ASN A 93 -38.37 19.48 -6.98
C ASN A 93 -37.23 18.47 -6.86
N ILE A 94 -36.34 18.38 -7.86
CA ILE A 94 -35.15 17.51 -7.79
C ILE A 94 -34.28 17.88 -6.58
N ALA A 95 -34.00 19.17 -6.39
CA ALA A 95 -33.26 19.67 -5.23
C ALA A 95 -33.92 19.29 -3.89
N LYS A 96 -35.25 19.40 -3.82
CA LYS A 96 -36.03 19.02 -2.64
C LYS A 96 -35.89 17.52 -2.37
N ASP A 97 -36.02 16.68 -3.39
CA ASP A 97 -35.97 15.23 -3.22
C ASP A 97 -34.57 14.77 -2.74
N ILE A 98 -33.50 15.35 -3.31
CA ILE A 98 -32.11 15.09 -2.87
C ILE A 98 -31.89 15.49 -1.40
N LEU A 99 -32.37 16.67 -0.98
CA LEU A 99 -32.10 17.18 0.36
C LEU A 99 -33.04 16.63 1.45
N LEU A 100 -34.25 16.18 1.11
CA LEU A 100 -35.17 15.60 2.08
C LEU A 100 -34.88 14.13 2.37
N ASN A 101 -34.30 13.40 1.42
CA ASN A 101 -33.81 12.05 1.68
C ASN A 101 -32.52 12.11 2.50
N HIS A 102 -32.51 11.46 3.66
CA HIS A 102 -31.36 11.44 4.57
C HIS A 102 -30.11 10.85 3.90
N GLU A 103 -30.25 9.77 3.14
CA GLU A 103 -29.12 9.10 2.48
C GLU A 103 -28.57 9.97 1.34
N SER A 104 -29.44 10.45 0.45
CA SER A 104 -29.04 11.32 -0.65
C SER A 104 -28.41 12.62 -0.16
N ARG A 105 -28.95 13.22 0.90
CA ARG A 105 -28.37 14.41 1.54
C ARG A 105 -27.00 14.13 2.12
N LYS A 106 -26.83 13.01 2.83
CA LYS A 106 -25.52 12.59 3.38
C LYS A 106 -24.50 12.41 2.27
N ASN A 107 -24.87 11.75 1.17
CA ASN A 107 -23.99 11.55 0.02
C ASN A 107 -23.65 12.90 -0.63
N TYR A 108 -24.64 13.78 -0.81
CA TYR A 108 -24.42 15.13 -1.33
C TYR A 108 -23.42 15.92 -0.46
N ASP A 109 -23.63 15.94 0.85
CA ASP A 109 -22.77 16.63 1.80
C ASP A 109 -21.36 16.03 1.84
N TYR A 110 -21.22 14.72 1.64
CA TYR A 110 -19.92 14.07 1.49
C TYR A 110 -19.16 14.63 0.28
N TYR A 111 -19.77 14.69 -0.90
CA TYR A 111 -19.11 15.21 -2.11
C TYR A 111 -18.87 16.72 -2.05
N LEU A 112 -19.78 17.47 -1.42
CA LEU A 112 -19.64 18.92 -1.24
C LEU A 112 -18.46 19.29 -0.32
N ASN A 113 -18.26 18.54 0.76
CA ASN A 113 -17.19 18.79 1.75
C ASN A 113 -15.89 18.03 1.44
N SER A 114 -15.93 17.00 0.58
CA SER A 114 -14.77 16.22 0.19
C SER A 114 -13.76 17.07 -0.57
N SER A 115 -12.49 16.89 -0.26
CA SER A 115 -11.36 17.53 -0.95
C SER A 115 -11.31 17.21 -2.46
N ARG A 116 -11.94 16.10 -2.87
CA ARG A 116 -12.06 15.66 -4.27
C ARG A 116 -13.17 16.40 -5.03
N GLY A 117 -14.18 16.92 -4.32
CA GLY A 117 -15.37 17.50 -4.92
C GLY A 117 -16.27 16.49 -5.64
N PHE A 118 -17.17 17.00 -6.47
CA PHE A 118 -18.06 16.19 -7.31
C PHE A 118 -17.31 15.59 -8.51
N PRO A 119 -17.67 14.37 -8.95
CA PRO A 119 -17.09 13.76 -10.14
C PRO A 119 -17.42 14.56 -11.41
N LYS A 120 -16.53 14.50 -12.40
CA LYS A 120 -16.74 15.08 -13.72
C LYS A 120 -17.38 14.05 -14.64
N TYR A 121 -18.23 14.51 -15.55
CA TYR A 121 -18.80 13.67 -16.60
C TYR A 121 -17.85 13.63 -17.81
N ASP A 122 -17.52 12.44 -18.31
CA ASP A 122 -16.80 12.25 -19.57
C ASP A 122 -17.45 11.12 -20.37
N PHE A 123 -17.89 11.48 -21.57
CA PHE A 123 -18.56 10.57 -22.49
C PHE A 123 -17.62 9.46 -22.97
N MET A 124 -16.34 9.77 -23.20
CA MET A 124 -15.35 8.80 -23.70
C MET A 124 -14.99 7.75 -22.64
N LYS A 125 -15.15 8.09 -21.35
CA LYS A 125 -14.93 7.19 -20.22
C LYS A 125 -16.20 6.48 -19.75
N GLY A 126 -17.32 6.69 -20.45
CA GLY A 126 -18.57 6.00 -20.17
C GLY A 126 -19.30 6.45 -18.89
N GLY A 127 -19.03 7.65 -18.36
CA GLY A 127 -19.80 8.17 -17.23
C GLY A 127 -19.09 9.17 -16.32
N PHE A 128 -19.51 9.19 -15.05
CA PHE A 128 -18.92 10.03 -14.01
C PHE A 128 -17.61 9.42 -13.50
N TYR A 129 -16.58 10.25 -13.41
CA TYR A 129 -15.28 9.84 -12.89
C TYR A 129 -14.70 10.96 -12.02
N HIS A 130 -13.97 10.56 -10.98
CA HIS A 130 -13.13 11.51 -10.26
C HIS A 130 -11.84 11.69 -11.03
N SER A 131 -11.48 12.93 -11.35
CA SER A 131 -10.17 13.20 -11.94
C SER A 131 -9.10 12.94 -10.89
N LEU A 132 -8.30 11.87 -11.07
CA LEU A 132 -7.14 11.61 -10.22
C LEU A 132 -6.06 12.71 -10.32
N ALA A 133 -6.14 13.58 -11.32
CA ALA A 133 -5.17 14.63 -11.60
C ALA A 133 -5.00 15.69 -10.49
N GLY A 134 -5.95 15.80 -9.54
CA GLY A 134 -5.98 16.94 -8.60
C GLY A 134 -5.39 16.66 -7.23
N ARG A 135 -5.65 15.50 -6.62
CA ARG A 135 -5.26 15.19 -5.23
C ARG A 135 -5.26 13.67 -5.03
N LEU A 136 -4.12 13.01 -5.31
CA LEU A 136 -3.91 11.65 -4.80
C LEU A 136 -3.86 11.74 -3.27
N GLN A 137 -4.98 11.45 -2.61
CA GLN A 137 -5.00 11.05 -1.20
C GLN A 137 -4.94 9.52 -1.06
N LEU A 138 -4.42 8.84 -2.11
CA LEU A 138 -3.93 7.47 -2.05
C LEU A 138 -2.54 7.37 -1.38
N ASN A 139 -1.94 8.51 -1.03
CA ASN A 139 -0.57 8.60 -0.55
C ASN A 139 -0.31 7.64 0.62
N GLY A 140 -1.17 7.59 1.65
CA GLY A 140 -0.87 6.78 2.83
C GLY A 140 -0.72 5.28 2.53
N ILE A 141 -1.72 4.68 1.88
CA ILE A 141 -1.74 3.23 1.63
C ILE A 141 -0.78 2.84 0.50
N LEU A 142 -0.72 3.62 -0.59
CA LEU A 142 0.23 3.34 -1.66
C LEU A 142 1.68 3.56 -1.21
N LEU A 143 1.97 4.58 -0.40
CA LEU A 143 3.29 4.79 0.20
C LEU A 143 3.61 3.66 1.17
N LEU A 144 2.68 3.25 2.02
CA LEU A 144 2.88 2.11 2.92
C LEU A 144 3.17 0.83 2.15
N LEU A 145 2.40 0.54 1.09
CA LEU A 145 2.61 -0.65 0.24
C LEU A 145 3.95 -0.54 -0.50
N PHE A 146 4.30 0.62 -1.02
CA PHE A 146 5.61 0.88 -1.64
C PHE A 146 6.76 0.69 -0.65
N VAL A 147 6.65 1.21 0.57
CA VAL A 147 7.65 1.04 1.62
C VAL A 147 7.79 -0.43 2.00
N LEU A 148 6.68 -1.15 2.16
CA LEU A 148 6.69 -2.56 2.55
C LEU A 148 7.22 -3.49 1.45
N THR A 149 6.95 -3.19 0.17
CA THR A 149 7.27 -4.07 -0.97
C THR A 149 8.55 -3.69 -1.73
N VAL A 150 9.04 -2.46 -1.57
CA VAL A 150 10.25 -1.97 -2.26
C VAL A 150 11.32 -1.57 -1.28
N VAL A 151 11.02 -0.65 -0.35
CA VAL A 151 12.02 -0.06 0.54
C VAL A 151 12.52 -1.07 1.57
N CYS A 152 11.62 -1.74 2.28
CA CYS A 152 11.97 -2.72 3.31
C CYS A 152 12.76 -3.93 2.75
N PRO A 153 12.36 -4.57 1.62
CA PRO A 153 13.14 -5.63 0.99
C PRO A 153 14.51 -5.15 0.53
N PHE A 154 14.60 -3.93 -0.03
CA PHE A 154 15.86 -3.35 -0.46
C PHE A 154 16.86 -3.22 0.69
N PHE A 155 16.45 -2.62 1.82
CA PHE A 155 17.31 -2.50 2.99
C PHE A 155 17.66 -3.87 3.60
N HIS A 156 16.73 -4.83 3.59
CA HIS A 156 17.00 -6.17 4.08
C HIS A 156 18.03 -6.92 3.22
N VAL A 157 17.98 -6.77 1.89
CA VAL A 157 19.01 -7.31 0.98
C VAL A 157 20.37 -6.69 1.27
N LEU A 158 20.44 -5.36 1.47
CA LEU A 158 21.68 -4.69 1.83
C LEU A 158 22.24 -5.21 3.16
N TYR A 159 21.39 -5.38 4.17
CA TYR A 159 21.75 -5.95 5.45
C TYR A 159 22.31 -7.38 5.30
N LEU A 160 21.57 -8.28 4.63
CA LEU A 160 22.01 -9.65 4.42
C LEU A 160 23.35 -9.72 3.67
N LYS A 161 23.51 -8.94 2.59
CA LYS A 161 24.78 -8.85 1.87
C LYS A 161 25.92 -8.40 2.77
N SER A 162 25.71 -7.35 3.58
CA SER A 162 26.70 -6.86 4.53
C SER A 162 27.11 -7.95 5.53
N THR A 163 26.15 -8.71 6.08
CA THR A 163 26.47 -9.81 7.01
C THR A 163 27.26 -10.95 6.35
N ILE A 164 26.93 -11.33 5.11
CA ILE A 164 27.63 -12.38 4.36
C ILE A 164 29.08 -11.94 4.08
N ILE A 165 29.26 -10.70 3.60
CA ILE A 165 30.58 -10.13 3.34
C ILE A 165 31.42 -10.10 4.63
N GLY A 166 30.85 -9.63 5.74
CA GLY A 166 31.54 -9.58 7.02
C GLY A 166 31.96 -10.97 7.54
N LYS A 167 31.12 -11.99 7.38
CA LYS A 167 31.47 -13.37 7.74
C LYS A 167 32.61 -13.93 6.89
N ARG A 168 32.58 -13.70 5.57
CA ARG A 168 33.65 -14.11 4.65
C ARG A 168 34.98 -13.44 4.99
N MET A 169 34.96 -12.13 5.28
CA MET A 169 36.16 -11.40 5.69
C MET A 169 36.78 -11.94 6.98
N LYS A 170 35.97 -12.19 8.01
CA LYS A 170 36.46 -12.75 9.27
C LYS A 170 37.06 -14.15 9.09
N MET A 171 36.44 -14.97 8.24
CA MET A 171 36.96 -16.30 7.99
C MET A 171 38.25 -16.28 7.18
N ASN A 172 38.38 -15.37 6.21
CA ASN A 172 39.66 -15.14 5.53
C ASN A 172 40.74 -14.71 6.51
N GLN A 173 40.46 -13.74 7.38
CA GLN A 173 41.42 -13.31 8.41
C GLN A 173 41.84 -14.45 9.33
N PHE A 174 40.92 -15.35 9.68
CA PHE A 174 41.22 -16.53 10.48
C PHE A 174 42.11 -17.54 9.72
N ILE A 175 41.80 -17.81 8.46
CA ILE A 175 42.60 -18.69 7.58
C ILE A 175 44.01 -18.11 7.41
N ASP A 176 44.11 -16.82 7.10
CA ASP A 176 45.39 -16.12 6.89
C ASP A 176 46.23 -16.13 8.18
N ALA A 177 45.61 -15.88 9.35
CA ALA A 177 46.30 -15.94 10.64
C ALA A 177 46.82 -17.34 10.96
N ILE A 178 46.06 -18.39 10.66
CA ILE A 178 46.51 -19.78 10.84
C ILE A 178 47.69 -20.09 9.92
N ILE A 179 47.63 -19.68 8.66
CA ILE A 179 48.71 -19.91 7.70
C ILE A 179 49.97 -19.16 8.14
N GLU A 180 49.87 -17.89 8.52
CA GLU A 180 51.02 -17.06 8.93
C GLU A 180 51.67 -17.55 10.23
N GLN A 181 50.88 -17.94 11.23
CA GLN A 181 51.41 -18.33 12.54
C GLN A 181 51.91 -19.77 12.60
N HIS A 182 51.41 -20.65 11.72
CA HIS A 182 51.65 -22.08 11.86
C HIS A 182 52.21 -22.76 10.62
N ASP A 183 52.25 -22.14 9.43
CA ASP A 183 52.87 -22.77 8.25
C ASP A 183 54.39 -22.52 8.20
N ASP A 184 55.15 -23.41 8.84
CA ASP A 184 56.62 -23.43 8.75
C ASP A 184 57.13 -24.06 7.44
N THR A 185 56.23 -24.60 6.61
CA THR A 185 56.56 -25.47 5.46
C THR A 185 56.59 -24.73 4.12
N LYS A 186 56.47 -23.40 4.14
CA LYS A 186 56.38 -22.54 2.94
C LYS A 186 55.32 -23.05 1.93
N GLY A 187 54.21 -23.60 2.42
CA GLY A 187 53.11 -24.09 1.60
C GLY A 187 53.31 -25.45 0.91
N LEU A 188 54.34 -26.23 1.27
CA LEU A 188 54.64 -27.53 0.63
C LEU A 188 54.41 -28.74 1.54
N GLY A 189 54.15 -28.54 2.83
CA GLY A 189 54.00 -29.60 3.83
C GLY A 189 52.57 -29.79 4.36
N VAL A 190 52.45 -30.71 5.31
CA VAL A 190 51.22 -31.02 6.05
C VAL A 190 51.48 -30.79 7.54
N LYS A 191 50.64 -29.99 8.20
CA LYS A 191 50.72 -29.74 9.65
C LYS A 191 49.35 -29.90 10.29
N TYR A 192 49.29 -30.63 11.40
CA TYR A 192 48.09 -30.81 12.20
C TYR A 192 48.15 -29.89 13.42
N LEU A 193 47.08 -29.12 13.62
CA LEU A 193 46.90 -28.23 14.76
C LEU A 193 45.76 -28.79 15.61
N LYS A 194 46.07 -29.05 16.88
CA LYS A 194 45.07 -29.42 17.89
C LYS A 194 44.76 -28.19 18.70
N PHE A 195 43.48 -27.86 18.82
CA PHE A 195 43.04 -26.79 19.71
C PHE A 195 42.51 -27.45 20.98
N ASP A 196 43.11 -27.12 22.13
CA ASP A 196 42.60 -27.57 23.42
C ASP A 196 41.33 -26.78 23.73
N THR A 197 40.18 -27.24 23.22
CA THR A 197 38.86 -26.66 23.50
C THR A 197 38.40 -27.16 24.87
N SER A 198 39.09 -26.74 25.94
CA SER A 198 38.77 -27.09 27.32
C SER A 198 37.87 -26.04 27.97
N GLU A 199 36.73 -25.70 27.37
CA GLU A 199 35.58 -25.14 28.10
C GLU A 199 34.29 -25.20 27.27
N LYS A 200 33.48 -26.22 27.56
CA LYS A 200 32.04 -26.39 27.28
C LYS A 200 31.40 -25.52 26.18
N GLN A 201 31.06 -26.13 25.03
CA GLN A 201 29.69 -26.26 24.47
C GLN A 201 29.71 -26.80 23.02
N ASP A 202 28.69 -27.60 22.67
CA ASP A 202 28.34 -28.21 21.36
C ASP A 202 29.19 -29.38 20.83
N GLU A 203 28.56 -30.56 20.75
CA GLU A 203 29.11 -31.84 20.27
C GLU A 203 29.57 -31.84 18.79
N SER A 204 29.26 -30.77 18.05
CA SER A 204 29.65 -30.56 16.64
C SER A 204 30.95 -29.75 16.47
N GLN A 205 31.69 -29.47 17.54
CA GLN A 205 32.92 -28.66 17.45
C GLN A 205 34.12 -29.44 16.91
N ILE A 206 34.93 -28.70 16.16
CA ILE A 206 36.06 -29.11 15.33
C ILE A 206 37.20 -29.56 16.23
N ASP A 207 37.58 -30.83 16.17
CA ASP A 207 38.61 -31.37 17.07
C ASP A 207 40.03 -31.12 16.55
N GLU A 208 40.25 -31.03 15.22
CA GLU A 208 41.58 -30.82 14.65
C GLU A 208 41.53 -29.98 13.35
N LEU A 209 42.48 -29.04 13.17
CA LEU A 209 42.70 -28.35 11.90
C LEU A 209 43.93 -28.92 11.21
N CYS A 210 43.88 -29.07 9.89
CA CYS A 210 45.00 -29.53 9.09
C CYS A 210 45.35 -28.49 8.03
N ILE A 211 46.61 -28.05 8.01
CA ILE A 211 47.15 -27.22 6.93
C ILE A 211 47.78 -28.18 5.92
N LYS A 212 47.27 -28.21 4.68
CA LYS A 212 47.88 -28.98 3.58
C LYS A 212 48.08 -28.05 2.38
N PHE A 213 49.32 -27.97 1.90
CA PHE A 213 49.66 -27.20 0.70
C PHE A 213 49.19 -25.73 0.75
N GLY A 214 49.36 -25.07 1.89
CA GLY A 214 48.94 -23.67 2.09
C GLY A 214 47.40 -23.47 2.16
N LYS A 215 46.62 -24.53 2.33
CA LYS A 215 45.16 -24.47 2.54
C LYS A 215 44.77 -25.09 3.87
N VAL A 216 43.75 -24.53 4.51
CA VAL A 216 43.26 -24.96 5.83
C VAL A 216 42.05 -25.89 5.66
N TYR A 217 42.12 -27.06 6.29
CA TYR A 217 41.07 -28.08 6.33
C TYR A 217 40.61 -28.26 7.78
N SER A 218 39.30 -28.42 7.95
CA SER A 218 38.69 -28.85 9.20
C SER A 218 38.61 -30.38 9.20
N VAL A 219 39.10 -31.04 10.25
CA VAL A 219 38.96 -32.49 10.42
C VAL A 219 37.83 -32.75 11.42
N GLU A 220 36.74 -33.33 10.92
CA GLU A 220 35.64 -33.78 11.79
C GLU A 220 35.99 -35.11 12.49
N LYS A 221 35.27 -35.45 13.57
CA LYS A 221 35.47 -36.69 14.37
C LYS A 221 35.48 -37.98 13.55
N ASP A 222 34.83 -37.99 12.40
CA ASP A 222 34.77 -39.10 11.45
C ASP A 222 36.02 -39.21 10.54
N GLY A 223 37.03 -38.34 10.73
CA GLY A 223 38.23 -38.27 9.89
C GLY A 223 38.01 -37.64 8.52
N LYS A 224 36.85 -37.03 8.28
CA LYS A 224 36.55 -36.31 7.03
C LYS A 224 37.19 -34.92 7.06
N GLU A 225 37.93 -34.60 6.00
CA GLU A 225 38.58 -33.32 5.81
C GLU A 225 37.70 -32.40 4.96
N VAL A 226 37.22 -31.30 5.53
CA VAL A 226 36.42 -30.28 4.83
C VAL A 226 37.29 -29.05 4.61
N LEU A 227 37.45 -28.64 3.34
CA LEU A 227 38.18 -27.42 3.02
C LEU A 227 37.46 -26.21 3.63
N MET A 228 38.18 -25.40 4.41
CA MET A 228 37.66 -24.14 4.92
C MET A 228 37.70 -23.07 3.83
N ASP A 229 36.73 -23.12 2.90
CA ASP A 229 36.54 -22.09 1.89
C ASP A 229 35.30 -21.22 2.21
N PRO A 230 35.45 -19.89 2.35
CA PRO A 230 34.33 -18.96 2.56
C PRO A 230 33.27 -18.92 1.49
N SER A 231 33.58 -19.35 0.27
CA SER A 231 32.59 -19.44 -0.79
C SER A 231 31.70 -20.68 -0.65
N VAL A 232 32.21 -21.76 -0.07
CA VAL A 232 31.51 -23.04 0.07
C VAL A 232 30.74 -23.13 1.39
N LEU A 233 31.34 -22.66 2.49
CA LEU A 233 30.75 -22.77 3.83
C LEU A 233 29.67 -21.70 4.09
N ILE A 234 29.74 -20.54 3.43
CA ILE A 234 28.77 -19.45 3.59
C ILE A 234 27.97 -19.33 2.28
N PRO A 235 26.75 -19.90 2.22
CA PRO A 235 25.93 -19.90 1.02
C PRO A 235 25.50 -18.47 0.63
N ASP A 236 25.38 -18.23 -0.67
CA ASP A 236 24.89 -16.96 -1.20
C ASP A 236 23.41 -16.73 -0.87
N MET A 237 23.04 -15.44 -0.79
CA MET A 237 21.68 -15.00 -0.49
C MET A 237 20.69 -15.48 -1.57
N LYS A 238 19.59 -16.14 -1.16
CA LYS A 238 18.47 -16.45 -2.06
C LYS A 238 17.38 -15.40 -1.95
N VAL A 239 16.64 -15.19 -3.03
CA VAL A 239 15.52 -14.23 -3.08
C VAL A 239 14.41 -14.60 -2.08
N SER A 240 14.27 -15.88 -1.76
CA SER A 240 13.35 -16.39 -0.73
C SER A 240 13.67 -15.93 0.68
N ASP A 241 14.91 -15.51 0.96
CA ASP A 241 15.35 -15.17 2.31
C ASP A 241 15.01 -13.71 2.66
N VAL A 242 14.58 -12.93 1.67
CA VAL A 242 14.31 -11.50 1.79
C VAL A 242 12.91 -11.25 2.37
N PHE A 243 12.78 -10.38 3.37
CA PHE A 243 11.47 -9.93 3.86
C PHE A 243 10.74 -9.07 2.81
N PRO A 244 9.40 -9.16 2.62
CA PRO A 244 8.46 -10.11 3.25
C PRO A 244 8.34 -11.42 2.48
N LEU A 245 9.09 -11.63 1.40
CA LEU A 245 9.03 -12.86 0.59
C LEU A 245 9.32 -14.11 1.43
N ASN A 246 10.18 -14.03 2.44
CA ASN A 246 10.44 -15.10 3.41
C ASN A 246 9.18 -15.51 4.22
N LEU A 247 8.28 -14.58 4.52
CA LEU A 247 7.00 -14.93 5.18
C LEU A 247 6.09 -15.77 4.29
N PHE A 248 6.19 -15.62 2.97
CA PHE A 248 5.33 -16.32 2.00
C PHE A 248 5.98 -17.55 1.36
N PHE A 249 7.31 -17.54 1.24
CA PHE A 249 8.10 -18.53 0.50
C PHE A 249 9.20 -19.19 1.33
N GLY A 250 9.41 -18.76 2.58
CA GLY A 250 10.35 -19.38 3.50
C GLY A 250 9.99 -20.84 3.71
N LYS A 251 10.93 -21.75 3.45
CA LYS A 251 10.80 -23.12 3.94
C LYS A 251 10.76 -23.03 5.47
N LYS A 252 9.68 -23.52 6.08
CA LYS A 252 9.70 -23.87 7.50
C LYS A 252 10.87 -24.85 7.68
N LYS A 253 11.93 -24.39 8.34
CA LYS A 253 12.89 -25.31 8.95
C LYS A 253 12.19 -26.06 10.07
#